data_AF-A0A7X9ED72-F1
#
_entry.id   AF-A0A7X9ED72-F1
#
_cell.length_a   1.000
_cell.length_b   1.000
_cell.length_c   1.000
_cell.angle_alpha   90.00
_cell.angle_beta   90.00
_cell.angle_gamma   90.00
#
_symmetry.space_group_name_H-M   'P 1'
#
loop_
_entity.id
_entity.type
_entity.pdbx_description
1 polymer ?
#
loop_
_entity_poly.entity_id
_entity_poly.type
_entity_poly.pdbx_seq_one_letter_code
_entity_poly.pdbx_strand_id
1 'polypeptide(L)'
;MEFILYPSTIKMLASEIIQACDAYKSRKVDNDELRKIIMHYANNYPEMLFDGDRLNPTVLNRIGKKREIIVNKVLENYQYRIIN
;
A
#
# COMPACT_ATOMS: atom_id res chain seq x y z
N MET A 1 -14.08 -6.72 -6.84
CA MET A 1 -12.72 -7.22 -6.57
C MET A 1 -12.62 -7.29 -5.06
N GLU A 2 -12.19 -8.42 -4.52
CA GLU A 2 -12.15 -8.62 -3.06
C GLU A 2 -10.69 -8.50 -2.60
N PHE A 3 -10.43 -7.55 -1.71
CA PHE A 3 -9.13 -7.39 -1.06
C PHE A 3 -9.19 -8.15 0.26
N ILE A 4 -8.15 -8.92 0.59
CA ILE A 4 -8.12 -9.70 1.83
C ILE A 4 -7.96 -8.73 3.00
N LEU A 5 -7.20 -7.63 2.83
CA LEU A 5 -6.98 -6.57 3.83
C LEU A 5 -6.33 -7.06 5.14
N TYR A 6 -5.98 -8.34 5.24
CA TYR A 6 -5.31 -8.96 6.37
C TYR A 6 -4.07 -9.74 5.90
N PRO A 7 -3.05 -9.05 5.33
CA PRO A 7 -1.85 -9.71 4.85
C PRO A 7 -1.08 -10.35 6.01
N SER A 8 -0.76 -11.64 5.89
CA SER A 8 0.07 -12.35 6.88
C SER A 8 1.56 -12.28 6.60
N THR A 9 1.96 -11.76 5.43
CA THR A 9 3.36 -11.63 5.02
C THR A 9 3.57 -10.39 4.17
N ILE A 10 4.80 -9.85 4.16
CA ILE A 10 5.19 -8.71 3.30
C ILE A 10 4.93 -9.02 1.82
N LYS A 11 5.14 -10.28 1.40
CA LYS A 11 4.87 -10.73 0.03
C LYS A 11 3.38 -10.65 -0.32
N MET A 12 2.50 -11.00 0.63
CA MET A 12 1.06 -10.92 0.47
C MET A 12 0.60 -9.47 0.40
N LEU A 13 1.07 -8.61 1.32
CA LEU A 13 0.82 -7.17 1.28
C LEU A 13 1.23 -6.55 -0.06
N ALA A 14 2.42 -6.89 -0.57
CA ALA A 14 2.86 -6.42 -1.88
C ALA A 14 1.95 -6.89 -3.02
N SER A 15 1.45 -8.14 -2.98
CA SER A 15 0.48 -8.65 -3.95
C SER A 15 -0.86 -7.91 -3.89
N GLU A 16 -1.32 -7.52 -2.71
CA GLU A 16 -2.54 -6.72 -2.57
C GLU A 16 -2.37 -5.30 -3.09
N ILE A 17 -1.22 -4.65 -2.81
CA ILE A 17 -0.89 -3.34 -3.37
C ILE A 17 -0.84 -3.37 -4.90
N ILE A 18 -0.31 -4.46 -5.49
CA ILE A 18 -0.32 -4.65 -6.95
C ILE A 18 -1.76 -4.67 -7.47
N GLN A 19 -2.62 -5.49 -6.85
CA GLN A 19 -4.03 -5.61 -7.24
C GLN A 19 -4.76 -4.28 -7.11
N ALA A 20 -4.56 -3.54 -6.02
CA ALA A 20 -5.19 -2.24 -5.80
C ALA A 20 -4.74 -1.20 -6.84
N CYS A 21 -3.44 -1.12 -7.09
CA CYS A 21 -2.88 -0.22 -8.12
C CYS A 21 -3.38 -0.57 -9.53
N ASP A 22 -3.50 -1.85 -9.86
CA ASP A 22 -3.92 -2.31 -11.18
C ASP A 22 -5.43 -2.13 -11.39
N ALA A 23 -6.22 -2.33 -10.32
CA ALA A 23 -7.65 -1.99 -10.31
C ALA A 23 -7.86 -0.49 -10.51
N TYR A 24 -7.08 0.35 -9.82
CA TYR A 24 -7.11 1.80 -9.99
C TYR A 24 -6.75 2.21 -11.43
N LYS A 25 -5.65 1.69 -11.99
CA LYS A 25 -5.26 1.96 -13.38
C LYS A 25 -6.30 1.52 -14.40
N SER A 26 -7.01 0.42 -14.12
CA SER A 26 -8.10 -0.08 -14.95
C SER A 26 -9.46 0.57 -14.65
N ARG A 27 -9.49 1.62 -13.81
CA ARG A 27 -10.69 2.38 -13.41
C ARG A 27 -11.78 1.51 -12.77
N LYS A 28 -11.40 0.38 -12.18
CA LYS A 28 -12.29 -0.50 -11.40
C LYS A 28 -12.38 -0.09 -9.94
N VAL A 29 -11.44 0.74 -9.50
CA VAL A 29 -11.31 1.30 -8.16
C VAL A 29 -11.03 2.79 -8.35
N ASP A 30 -11.71 3.63 -7.58
CA ASP A 30 -11.49 5.08 -7.65
C ASP A 30 -10.37 5.58 -6.72
N ASN A 31 -10.18 6.90 -6.65
CA ASN A 31 -9.15 7.50 -5.79
C ASN A 31 -9.40 7.23 -4.30
N ASP A 32 -10.66 7.27 -3.87
CA ASP A 32 -11.02 7.18 -2.46
C ASP A 32 -10.88 5.73 -1.96
N GLU A 33 -11.29 4.77 -2.79
CA GLU A 33 -11.09 3.35 -2.53
C GLU A 33 -9.61 2.97 -2.52
N LEU A 34 -8.82 3.43 -3.50
CA LEU A 34 -7.37 3.21 -3.49
C LEU A 34 -6.74 3.81 -2.23
N ARG A 35 -7.11 5.06 -1.89
CA ARG A 35 -6.62 5.72 -0.69
C ARG A 35 -6.97 4.94 0.57
N LYS A 36 -8.21 4.46 0.68
CA LYS A 36 -8.67 3.65 1.82
C LYS A 36 -7.84 2.38 1.98
N ILE A 37 -7.55 1.66 0.88
CA ILE A 37 -6.75 0.43 0.91
C ILE A 37 -5.31 0.71 1.35
N ILE A 38 -4.65 1.70 0.75
CA ILE A 38 -3.26 2.01 1.07
C ILE A 38 -3.13 2.55 2.50
N MET A 39 -4.06 3.41 2.93
CA MET A 39 -4.08 3.92 4.31
C MET A 39 -4.37 2.81 5.32
N HIS A 40 -5.22 1.83 4.98
CA HIS A 40 -5.43 0.65 5.82
C HIS A 40 -4.11 -0.09 6.08
N TYR A 41 -3.31 -0.34 5.05
CA TYR A 41 -2.01 -0.99 5.23
C TYR A 41 -1.02 -0.13 6.01
N ALA A 42 -0.99 1.18 5.75
CA ALA A 42 -0.09 2.08 6.46
C ALA A 42 -0.40 2.20 7.95
N ASN A 43 -1.68 2.15 8.32
CA ASN A 43 -2.12 2.27 9.71
C ASN A 43 -2.02 0.95 10.49
N ASN A 44 -2.35 -0.18 9.84
CA ASN A 44 -2.50 -1.47 10.54
C ASN A 44 -1.31 -2.42 10.37
N TYR A 45 -0.49 -2.21 9.33
CA TYR A 45 0.69 -3.04 9.03
C TYR A 45 1.94 -2.19 8.72
N PRO A 46 2.23 -1.15 9.51
CA PRO A 46 3.36 -0.24 9.22
C PRO A 46 4.70 -0.98 9.15
N GLU A 47 4.92 -2.01 9.96
CA GLU A 47 6.14 -2.83 9.99
C GLU A 47 6.32 -3.70 8.74
N MET A 48 5.23 -3.98 8.03
CA MET A 48 5.29 -4.69 6.74
C MET A 48 5.42 -3.72 5.57
N LEU A 49 4.77 -2.56 5.65
CA LEU A 49 4.74 -1.59 4.56
C LEU A 49 6.00 -0.73 4.50
N PHE A 50 6.56 -0.35 5.64
CA PHE A 50 7.65 0.62 5.75
C PHE A 50 8.97 0.00 6.23
N ASP A 51 10.04 0.68 5.88
CA ASP A 51 11.40 0.54 6.42
C ASP A 51 11.94 1.95 6.64
N GLY A 52 11.82 2.45 7.87
CA GLY A 52 12.06 3.85 8.20
C GLY A 52 11.06 4.79 7.53
N ASP A 53 11.57 5.77 6.77
CA ASP A 53 10.78 6.77 6.03
C ASP A 53 10.36 6.31 4.62
N ARG A 54 10.70 5.07 4.25
CA ARG A 54 10.50 4.52 2.91
C ARG A 54 9.65 3.26 2.95
N LEU A 55 9.18 2.83 1.78
CA LEU A 55 8.55 1.52 1.65
C LEU A 55 9.57 0.40 1.86
N ASN A 56 9.12 -0.69 2.46
CA ASN A 56 9.92 -1.88 2.67
C ASN A 56 10.55 -2.37 1.35
N PRO A 57 11.86 -2.73 1.31
CA PRO A 57 12.53 -3.15 0.08
C PRO A 57 11.86 -4.33 -0.64
N THR A 58 11.27 -5.26 0.10
CA THR A 58 10.53 -6.40 -0.48
C THR A 58 9.26 -5.92 -1.18
N VAL A 59 8.57 -4.92 -0.62
CA VAL A 59 7.41 -4.29 -1.25
C VAL A 59 7.86 -3.59 -2.52
N LEU A 60 8.87 -2.72 -2.47
CA LEU A 60 9.41 -2.00 -3.62
C LEU A 60 9.78 -2.93 -4.79
N ASN A 61 10.55 -3.97 -4.50
CA ASN A 61 11.00 -4.95 -5.50
C ASN A 61 9.85 -5.67 -6.19
N ARG A 62 8.73 -5.89 -5.49
CA ARG A 62 7.56 -6.60 -6.02
C ARG A 62 6.59 -5.69 -6.76
N ILE A 63 6.26 -4.53 -6.21
CA ILE A 63 5.24 -3.64 -6.80
C ILE A 63 5.77 -2.95 -8.07
N GLY A 64 7.08 -2.70 -8.10
CA GLY A 64 7.76 -2.02 -9.20
C GLY A 64 7.50 -0.51 -9.24
N LYS A 65 8.39 0.21 -9.94
CA LYS A 65 8.49 1.68 -9.95
C LYS A 65 7.18 2.41 -10.27
N LYS A 66 6.38 1.90 -11.23
CA LYS A 66 5.11 2.55 -11.61
C LYS A 66 4.06 2.52 -10.49
N ARG A 67 4.08 1.49 -9.63
CA ARG A 67 3.11 1.34 -8.54
C ARG A 67 3.61 2.03 -7.28
N GLU A 68 4.92 1.99 -7.05
CA GLU A 68 5.60 2.80 -6.03
C GLU A 68 5.21 4.28 -6.14
N ILE A 69 5.25 4.88 -7.34
CA ILE A 69 4.86 6.29 -7.54
C ILE A 69 3.42 6.55 -7.07
N ILE A 70 2.51 5.64 -7.36
CA ILE A 70 1.10 5.77 -6.97
C ILE A 70 0.97 5.65 -5.45
N VAL A 71 1.59 4.65 -4.85
CA VAL A 71 1.56 4.42 -3.40
C VAL A 71 2.14 5.62 -2.66
N ASN A 72 3.31 6.11 -3.06
CA ASN A 72 3.94 7.28 -2.45
C ASN A 72 3.09 8.54 -2.62
N LYS A 73 2.36 8.69 -3.74
CA LYS A 73 1.44 9.82 -3.93
C LYS A 73 0.24 9.74 -2.99
N VAL A 74 -0.30 8.54 -2.76
CA VAL A 74 -1.39 8.33 -1.80
C VAL A 74 -0.93 8.60 -0.37
N LEU A 75 0.31 8.21 -0.05
CA LEU A 75 0.96 8.41 1.24
C LEU A 75 1.59 9.80 1.39
N GLU A 76 1.40 10.71 0.44
CA GLU A 76 1.92 12.07 0.56
C GLU A 76 1.32 12.73 1.81
N ASN A 77 2.20 13.28 2.67
CA ASN A 77 1.88 13.82 4.00
C ASN A 77 1.32 12.80 5.01
N TYR A 78 1.44 11.50 4.75
CA TYR A 78 1.17 10.49 5.77
C TYR A 78 2.22 10.57 6.88
N GLN A 79 1.74 10.64 8.12
CA GLN A 79 2.57 10.50 9.32
C GLN A 79 1.95 9.42 10.18
N TYR A 80 2.71 8.37 10.45
CA TYR A 80 2.28 7.33 11.37
C TYR A 80 2.14 7.95 12.77
N ARG A 81 0.96 7.80 13.38
CA ARG A 81 0.73 8.25 14.76
C ARG A 81 1.15 7.15 15.70
N ILE A 82 2.21 7.39 16.46
CA ILE A 82 2.51 6.58 17.64
C ILE A 82 1.46 6.93 18.69
N ILE A 83 0.49 6.04 18.91
CA ILE A 83 -0.42 6.13 20.04
C ILE A 83 0.34 5.53 21.23
N ASN A 84 0.87 6.40 22.09
CA ASN A 84 1.47 6.03 23.37
C ASN A 84 0.38 5.71 24.40
#